data_AF-A0A7S2LG76-F1
#
_entry.id   AF-A0A7S2LG76-F1
#
_cell.length_a   1.000
_cell.length_b   1.000
_cell.length_c   1.000
_cell.angle_alpha   90.00
_cell.angle_beta   90.00
_cell.angle_gamma   90.00
#
_symmetry.space_group_name_H-M   'P 1'
#
loop_
_entity.id
_entity.type
_entity.pdbx_description
1 polymer ?
#
loop_
_entity_poly.entity_id
_entity_poly.type
_entity_poly.pdbx_seq_one_letter_code
_entity_poly.pdbx_strand_id
1 'polypeptide(L)'
;AVVSTTNLDVDRRQDSNEGELKALLASVPVGHPVLAAYKRTDSDVRINFASDEMEALRSVGAKRVSSVGGKENYLLVGIKGDHALVDVEATGNIIREATLPCFK
;
A
#
# COMPACT_ATOMS: atom_id res chain seq x y z
N ALA A 1 -19.22 1.01 -15.49
CA ALA A 1 -18.37 0.14 -14.67
C ALA A 1 -18.52 0.57 -13.21
N VAL A 2 -18.87 -0.36 -12.32
CA VAL A 2 -18.88 -0.09 -10.87
C VAL A 2 -17.42 -0.13 -10.43
N VAL A 3 -16.83 1.03 -10.13
CA VAL A 3 -15.47 1.09 -9.57
C VAL A 3 -15.60 0.82 -8.07
N SER A 4 -15.40 -0.45 -7.67
CA SER A 4 -15.24 -0.79 -6.26
C SER A 4 -13.83 -0.39 -5.83
N THR A 5 -13.67 0.81 -5.26
CA THR A 5 -12.42 1.21 -4.61
C THR A 5 -12.40 0.66 -3.20
N THR A 6 -11.54 -0.32 -2.92
CA THR A 6 -11.25 -0.69 -1.52
C THR A 6 -10.24 0.32 -0.99
N ASN A 7 -10.73 1.30 -0.22
CA ASN A 7 -9.88 2.23 0.50
C ASN A 7 -9.33 1.52 1.74
N LEU A 8 -8.04 1.20 1.71
CA LEU A 8 -7.31 0.65 2.84
C LEU A 8 -6.72 1.80 3.66
N ASP A 9 -7.45 2.24 4.67
CA ASP A 9 -6.93 3.11 5.71
C ASP A 9 -6.40 2.23 6.84
N VAL A 10 -5.07 2.07 6.91
CA VAL A 10 -4.40 1.28 7.94
C VAL A 10 -3.75 2.25 8.91
N ASP A 11 -4.53 2.73 9.89
CA ASP A 11 -4.02 3.51 11.02
C ASP A 11 -3.21 2.58 11.95
N ARG A 12 -1.89 2.50 11.73
CA ARG A 12 -0.99 1.74 12.60
C ARG A 12 -0.80 2.48 13.92
N ARG A 13 -1.64 2.16 14.89
CA ARG A 13 -1.23 2.22 16.30
C ARG A 13 -0.29 1.05 16.55
N GLN A 14 0.74 1.29 17.33
CA GLN A 14 1.96 0.47 17.47
C GLN A 14 1.72 -0.97 17.96
N ASP A 15 0.47 -1.35 18.28
CA ASP A 15 0.10 -2.65 18.80
C ASP A 15 -0.97 -3.30 17.90
N SER A 16 -0.66 -4.48 17.35
CA SER A 16 -1.62 -5.57 17.02
C SER A 16 -2.09 -5.82 15.57
N ASN A 17 -1.47 -5.29 14.50
CA ASN A 17 -1.99 -5.50 13.12
C ASN A 17 -1.06 -6.25 12.14
N GLU A 18 -0.03 -6.97 12.61
CA GLU A 18 0.99 -7.66 11.78
C GLU A 18 0.49 -8.85 10.91
N GLY A 19 -0.81 -8.99 10.67
CA GLY A 19 -1.36 -10.04 9.79
C GLY A 19 -2.63 -9.65 9.04
N GLU A 20 -3.31 -8.57 9.48
CA GLU A 20 -4.57 -8.12 8.87
C GLU A 20 -4.36 -7.59 7.45
N LEU A 21 -3.24 -6.90 7.20
CA LEU A 21 -2.92 -6.36 5.88
C LEU A 21 -2.78 -7.48 4.84
N LYS A 22 -2.09 -8.57 5.19
CA LYS A 22 -1.91 -9.73 4.32
C LYS A 22 -3.26 -10.39 4.03
N ALA A 23 -4.05 -10.67 5.07
CA ALA A 23 -5.35 -11.29 4.93
C ALA A 23 -6.29 -10.44 4.05
N LEU A 24 -6.24 -9.12 4.22
CA LEU A 24 -7.07 -8.20 3.47
C LEU A 24 -6.60 -8.09 2.01
N LEU A 25 -5.30 -7.96 1.74
CA LEU A 25 -4.81 -7.97 0.36
C LEU A 25 -4.99 -9.33 -0.33
N ALA A 26 -5.07 -10.43 0.43
CA ALA A 26 -5.39 -11.75 -0.10
C ALA A 26 -6.88 -11.90 -0.49
N SER A 27 -7.78 -11.17 0.19
CA SER A 27 -9.22 -11.19 -0.14
C SER A 27 -9.56 -10.31 -1.34
N VAL A 28 -8.68 -9.37 -1.73
CA VAL A 28 -8.84 -8.57 -2.95
C VAL A 28 -8.66 -9.45 -4.20
N PRO A 29 -9.65 -9.53 -5.10
CA PRO A 29 -9.53 -10.32 -6.31
C PRO A 29 -8.51 -9.72 -7.28
N VAL A 30 -7.87 -10.57 -8.08
CA VAL A 30 -6.98 -10.14 -9.18
C VAL A 30 -7.75 -9.21 -10.13
N GLY A 31 -7.06 -8.20 -10.65
CA GLY A 31 -7.63 -7.17 -11.53
C GLY A 31 -8.33 -6.02 -10.82
N HIS A 32 -8.42 -6.02 -9.48
CA HIS A 32 -9.04 -4.93 -8.73
C HIS A 32 -8.03 -3.83 -8.38
N PRO A 33 -8.45 -2.55 -8.43
CA PRO A 33 -7.64 -1.44 -7.98
C PRO A 33 -7.48 -1.47 -6.46
N VAL A 34 -6.26 -1.18 -6.00
CA VAL A 34 -5.91 -1.10 -4.58
C VAL A 34 -5.25 0.25 -4.32
N LEU A 35 -5.75 0.95 -3.30
CA LEU A 35 -5.15 2.16 -2.73
C LEU A 35 -4.71 1.84 -1.32
N ALA A 36 -3.41 1.96 -1.04
CA ALA A 36 -2.86 1.81 0.31
C ALA A 36 -1.99 3.02 0.65
N ALA A 37 -2.29 3.67 1.77
CA ALA A 37 -1.53 4.77 2.29
C ALA A 37 -1.08 4.46 3.72
N TYR A 38 0.18 4.77 4.00
CA TYR A 38 0.78 4.61 5.32
C TYR A 38 1.37 5.94 5.73
N LYS A 39 0.94 6.39 6.89
CA LYS A 39 1.41 7.63 7.50
C LYS A 39 2.03 7.30 8.84
N ARG A 40 3.25 7.82 9.08
CA ARG A 40 3.86 7.75 10.40
C ARG A 40 3.07 8.63 11.38
N THR A 41 2.73 8.04 12.51
CA THR A 41 2.03 8.71 13.62
C THR A 41 3.00 9.13 14.75
N ASP A 42 4.13 8.45 14.90
CA ASP A 42 5.14 8.73 15.94
C ASP A 42 6.52 9.04 15.34
N SER A 43 7.18 10.10 15.81
CA SER A 43 8.43 10.62 15.24
C SER A 43 9.61 9.64 15.28
N ASP A 44 9.63 8.70 16.22
CA ASP A 44 10.75 7.77 16.42
C ASP A 44 10.57 6.41 15.75
N VAL A 45 9.40 6.15 15.13
CA VAL A 45 9.07 4.86 14.51
C VAL A 45 9.19 4.95 12.99
N ARG A 46 10.09 4.15 12.41
CA ARG A 46 10.17 4.00 10.94
C ARG A 46 9.08 3.04 10.47
N ILE A 47 8.51 3.28 9.29
CA ILE A 47 7.65 2.29 8.66
C ILE A 47 8.52 1.08 8.32
N ASN A 48 8.30 -0.02 9.02
CA ASN A 48 8.85 -1.32 8.67
C ASN A 48 7.68 -2.24 8.32
N PHE A 49 7.76 -2.86 7.15
CA PHE A 49 6.82 -3.90 6.75
C PHE A 49 7.42 -5.25 7.09
N ALA A 50 6.62 -6.14 7.67
CA ALA A 50 7.00 -7.53 7.83
C ALA A 50 7.16 -8.20 6.45
N SER A 51 7.91 -9.29 6.38
CA SER A 51 8.23 -9.97 5.11
C SER A 51 7.00 -10.38 4.31
N ASP A 52 5.96 -10.79 5.00
CA ASP A 52 4.70 -11.25 4.43
C ASP A 52 3.78 -10.10 4.00
N GLU A 53 3.84 -8.95 4.68
CA GLU A 53 3.22 -7.71 4.23
C GLU A 53 3.90 -7.15 2.98
N MET A 54 5.23 -7.25 2.90
CA MET A 54 5.98 -6.90 1.69
C MET A 54 5.55 -7.78 0.51
N GLU A 55 5.36 -9.07 0.75
CA GLU A 55 4.84 -10.00 -0.26
C GLU A 55 3.41 -9.63 -0.70
N ALA A 56 2.54 -9.28 0.26
CA ALA A 56 1.19 -8.82 -0.02
C ALA A 56 1.18 -7.52 -0.84
N LEU A 57 2.03 -6.54 -0.51
CA LEU A 57 2.15 -5.29 -1.28
C LEU A 57 2.75 -5.52 -2.68
N ARG A 58 3.71 -6.45 -2.82
CA ARG A 58 4.25 -6.87 -4.13
C ARG A 58 3.18 -7.46 -5.03
N SER A 59 2.18 -8.14 -4.47
CA SER A 59 1.05 -8.65 -5.27
C SER A 59 0.19 -7.55 -5.90
N VAL A 60 0.34 -6.29 -5.48
CA VAL A 60 -0.29 -5.08 -6.06
C VAL A 60 0.69 -4.34 -6.99
N GLY A 61 1.90 -4.88 -7.16
CA GLY A 61 2.95 -4.33 -8.00
C GLY A 61 3.96 -3.43 -7.30
N ALA A 62 3.97 -3.39 -5.96
CA ALA A 62 4.97 -2.64 -5.20
C ALA A 62 6.39 -3.17 -5.46
N LYS A 63 7.30 -2.26 -5.83
CA LYS A 63 8.73 -2.52 -6.09
C LYS A 63 9.62 -1.91 -5.01
N ARG A 64 9.20 -0.81 -4.39
CA ARG A 64 9.99 -0.06 -3.39
C ARG A 64 9.76 -0.52 -1.96
N VAL A 65 8.87 -1.47 -1.73
CA VAL A 65 8.52 -1.95 -0.39
C VAL A 65 9.71 -2.55 0.38
N SER A 66 10.79 -2.98 -0.31
CA SER A 66 11.99 -3.52 0.33
C SER A 66 12.92 -2.47 0.96
N SER A 67 12.74 -1.18 0.68
CA SER A 67 13.60 -0.08 1.17
C SER A 67 12.92 0.84 2.19
N VAL A 68 11.71 0.52 2.61
CA VAL A 68 10.85 1.45 3.40
C VAL A 68 11.43 1.78 4.77
N GLY A 69 12.44 1.03 5.23
CA GLY A 69 13.22 1.29 6.44
C GLY A 69 14.00 2.60 6.37
N GLY A 70 13.30 3.74 6.46
CA GLY A 70 13.91 5.07 6.44
C GLY A 70 12.97 6.23 6.13
N LYS A 71 11.73 5.99 5.69
CA LYS A 71 10.77 7.05 5.35
C LYS A 71 9.52 7.04 6.23
N GLU A 72 8.88 8.19 6.30
CA GLU A 72 7.76 8.46 7.22
C GLU A 72 6.41 8.15 6.59
N ASN A 73 6.31 8.29 5.27
CA ASN A 73 5.06 8.08 4.55
C ASN A 73 5.31 7.18 3.34
N TYR A 74 4.32 6.35 3.03
CA TYR A 74 4.33 5.47 1.87
C TYR A 74 2.95 5.46 1.21
N LEU A 75 2.92 5.54 -0.12
CA LEU A 75 1.70 5.51 -0.92
C LEU A 75 1.86 4.49 -2.05
N LEU A 76 0.89 3.58 -2.12
CA LEU A 76 0.76 2.58 -3.17
C LEU A 76 -0.61 2.71 -3.83
N VAL A 77 -0.61 2.86 -5.15
CA VAL A 77 -1.80 2.77 -6.01
C VAL A 77 -1.47 1.74 -7.07
N GLY A 78 -2.26 0.67 -7.20
CA GLY A 78 -1.97 -0.37 -8.17
C GLY A 78 -3.15 -1.28 -8.45
N ILE A 79 -2.91 -2.29 -9.27
CA ILE A 79 -3.89 -3.32 -9.61
C ILE A 79 -3.36 -4.65 -9.08
N LYS A 80 -4.20 -5.36 -8.32
CA LYS A 80 -3.85 -6.68 -7.78
C LYS A 80 -3.54 -7.66 -8.91
N GLY A 81 -2.37 -8.29 -8.86
CA GLY A 81 -1.87 -9.26 -9.83
C GLY A 81 -1.26 -8.66 -11.10
N ASP A 82 -1.08 -7.34 -11.15
CA ASP A 82 -0.57 -6.63 -12.32
C ASP A 82 0.56 -5.65 -11.93
N HIS A 83 0.33 -4.33 -11.99
CA HIS A 83 1.35 -3.32 -11.73
C HIS A 83 0.87 -2.20 -10.80
N ALA A 84 1.84 -1.57 -10.14
CA ALA A 84 1.63 -0.32 -9.41
C ALA A 84 1.67 0.87 -10.39
N LEU A 85 0.70 1.76 -10.24
CA LEU A 85 0.64 3.07 -10.88
C LEU A 85 1.39 4.13 -10.05
N VAL A 86 1.33 3.99 -8.72
CA VAL A 86 2.08 4.81 -7.76
C VAL A 86 2.71 3.88 -6.75
N ASP A 87 4.01 4.04 -6.53
CA ASP A 87 4.77 3.34 -5.50
C ASP A 87 5.85 4.31 -5.03
N VAL A 88 5.54 5.09 -3.99
CA VAL A 88 6.37 6.20 -3.54
C VAL A 88 6.47 6.26 -2.02
N GLU A 89 7.66 6.66 -1.56
CA GLU A 89 7.99 6.91 -0.17
C GLU A 89 8.45 8.37 -0.02
N ALA A 90 8.13 9.01 1.10
CA ALA A 90 8.56 10.38 1.38
C ALA A 90 8.71 10.67 2.87
N THR A 91 9.49 11.70 3.17
CA THR A 91 9.51 12.40 4.45
C THR A 91 8.61 13.62 4.28
N GLY A 92 7.50 13.71 5.02
CA GLY A 92 6.44 14.70 4.79
C GLY A 92 5.37 14.29 3.76
N ASN A 93 4.51 15.24 3.36
CA ASN A 93 3.30 14.96 2.58
C ASN A 93 3.59 14.36 1.20
N ILE A 94 2.82 13.32 0.83
CA ILE A 94 2.83 12.74 -0.51
C ILE A 94 1.62 13.27 -1.28
N ILE A 95 1.87 13.96 -2.41
CA ILE A 95 0.84 14.33 -3.39
C ILE A 95 1.23 13.68 -4.72
N ARG A 96 0.35 12.82 -5.23
CA ARG A 96 0.52 12.11 -6.52
C ARG A 96 -0.82 11.97 -7.22
N GLU A 97 -0.75 12.00 -8.54
CA GLU A 97 -1.86 11.70 -9.42
C GLU A 97 -1.54 10.42 -10.19
N ALA A 98 -2.55 9.59 -10.40
CA ALA A 98 -2.42 8.34 -11.13
C ALA A 98 -3.65 8.16 -12.02
N THR A 99 -3.43 7.90 -13.30
CA THR A 99 -4.50 7.55 -14.22
C THR A 99 -4.75 6.05 -14.13
N LEU A 100 -5.93 5.66 -13.64
CA LEU A 100 -6.35 4.27 -13.69
C LEU A 100 -6.59 3.89 -15.17
N PRO A 101 -5.99 2.81 -15.68
CA PRO A 101 -6.26 2.37 -17.03
C PRO A 101 -7.76 2.03 -17.14
N CYS A 102 -8.40 2.52 -18.20
CA CYS A 102 -9.79 2.22 -18.47
C CYS A 102 -9.90 0.72 -18.81
N PHE A 103 -10.46 -0.08 -17.91
CA PHE A 103 -10.79 -1.47 -18.20
C PHE A 103 -11.94 -1.51 -19.24
N LYS A 104 -11.67 -2.15 -20.38
CA LYS A 104 -12.68 -2.43 -21.41
C LYS A 104 -13.42 -3.72 -21.08
#